data_AF-A0A933AIW9-F1
#
_entry.id   AF-A0A933AIW9-F1
#
_cell.length_a   1.000
_cell.length_b   1.000
_cell.length_c   1.000
_cell.angle_alpha   90.00
_cell.angle_beta   90.00
_cell.angle_gamma   90.00
#
_symmetry.space_group_name_H-M   'P 1'
#
loop_
_entity.id
_entity.type
_entity.pdbx_description
1 polymer ?
#
loop_
_entity_poly.entity_id
_entity_poly.type
_entity_poly.pdbx_seq_one_letter_code
_entity_poly.pdbx_strand_id
1 'polypeptide(L)'
;QVPASNLYLSAGPRPYMGVRGHFYVEVFPRLREEMRKRGVSEGLWRHYTPYPTWTPPPFERAPQEYDLYLMDFKRIEHKHSRSVSNALLQELLPANPLVMNTKAARERGLRDGDGVWVESIDPLSGEKRRVTTTLATTELIRPDTVALTHHVSRLTDPNVNSLIPFGEGFWDMGGGWFSHIRVKVWKAEQAKGA
;
A
#
# COMPACT_ATOMS: atom_id res chain seq x y z
N GLN A 1 -7.72 -28.85 -32.62
CA GLN A 1 -8.04 -28.25 -31.30
C GLN A 1 -7.09 -28.85 -30.28
N VAL A 2 -6.45 -28.03 -29.43
CA VAL A 2 -5.65 -28.53 -28.31
C VAL A 2 -6.61 -28.81 -27.14
N PRO A 3 -6.59 -30.01 -26.53
CA PRO A 3 -7.45 -30.33 -25.39
C PRO A 3 -7.21 -29.35 -24.22
N ALA A 4 -8.28 -28.97 -23.51
CA ALA A 4 -8.18 -28.07 -22.34
C ALA A 4 -7.21 -28.59 -21.26
N SER A 5 -7.08 -29.91 -21.12
CA SER A 5 -6.11 -30.58 -20.24
C SER A 5 -4.64 -30.31 -20.59
N ASN A 6 -4.35 -29.94 -21.85
CA ASN A 6 -3.01 -29.60 -22.32
C ASN A 6 -2.74 -28.08 -22.26
N LEU A 7 -3.79 -27.27 -22.04
CA LEU A 7 -3.69 -25.81 -21.94
C LEU A 7 -3.74 -25.33 -20.47
N TYR A 8 -4.44 -26.06 -19.62
CA TYR A 8 -4.65 -25.70 -18.22
C TYR A 8 -4.21 -26.84 -17.30
N LEU A 9 -3.23 -26.55 -16.43
CA LEU A 9 -2.71 -27.44 -15.36
C LEU A 9 -3.81 -28.00 -14.43
N SER A 10 -5.00 -27.40 -14.44
CA SER A 10 -6.14 -27.73 -13.58
C SER A 10 -7.27 -28.51 -14.27
N ALA A 11 -7.22 -28.71 -15.58
CA ALA A 11 -8.33 -29.28 -16.35
C ALA A 11 -8.31 -30.83 -16.45
N GLY A 12 -7.43 -31.50 -15.71
CA GLY A 12 -7.41 -32.96 -15.58
C GLY A 12 -8.47 -33.50 -14.61
N PRO A 13 -8.66 -34.84 -14.54
CA PRO A 13 -9.64 -35.48 -13.65
C PRO A 13 -9.32 -35.29 -12.15
N ARG A 14 -8.10 -34.84 -11.83
CA ARG A 14 -7.71 -34.38 -10.50
C ARG A 14 -7.23 -32.92 -10.64
N PRO A 15 -7.80 -31.97 -9.88
CA PRO A 15 -7.28 -30.62 -9.82
C PRO A 15 -5.77 -30.64 -9.55
N TYR A 16 -5.01 -29.81 -10.28
CA TYR A 16 -3.56 -29.66 -10.12
C TYR A 16 -2.76 -30.98 -10.19
N MET A 17 -3.15 -31.93 -11.06
CA MET A 17 -2.46 -33.22 -11.21
C MET A 17 -2.39 -34.05 -9.91
N GLY A 18 -3.27 -33.79 -8.94
CA GLY A 18 -3.25 -34.44 -7.63
C GLY A 18 -2.23 -33.86 -6.63
N VAL A 19 -1.59 -32.72 -6.96
CA VAL A 19 -0.79 -31.95 -6.00
C VAL A 19 -1.69 -31.50 -4.85
N ARG A 20 -1.27 -31.80 -3.62
CA ARG A 20 -1.93 -31.31 -2.41
C ARG A 20 -1.20 -30.06 -1.95
N GLY A 21 -1.93 -28.95 -1.80
CA GLY A 21 -1.39 -27.76 -1.13
C GLY A 21 -1.04 -28.08 0.32
N HIS A 22 0.13 -27.64 0.76
CA HIS A 22 0.58 -27.85 2.13
C HIS A 22 -0.13 -26.84 3.05
N PHE A 23 -1.07 -27.31 3.87
CA PHE A 23 -1.66 -26.47 4.93
C PHE A 23 -0.66 -26.25 6.09
N TYR A 24 0.21 -27.24 6.33
CA TYR A 24 1.32 -27.15 7.27
C TYR A 24 2.66 -27.07 6.53
N VAL A 25 3.47 -26.07 6.85
CA VAL A 25 4.80 -25.83 6.25
C VAL A 25 5.90 -26.10 7.28
N GLU A 26 6.44 -27.32 7.29
CA GLU A 26 7.41 -27.78 8.29
C GLU A 26 8.73 -26.98 8.31
N VAL A 27 9.12 -26.42 7.16
CA VAL A 27 10.39 -25.69 7.03
C VAL A 27 10.35 -24.34 7.75
N PHE A 28 9.17 -23.72 7.90
CA PHE A 28 9.05 -22.38 8.49
C PHE A 28 9.45 -22.33 9.99
N PRO A 29 8.97 -23.22 10.87
CA PRO A 29 9.47 -23.30 12.25
C PRO A 29 10.99 -23.46 12.35
N ARG A 30 11.61 -24.23 11.46
CA ARG A 30 13.06 -24.46 11.44
C ARG A 30 13.82 -23.20 11.05
N LEU A 31 13.37 -22.51 10.01
CA LEU A 31 13.94 -21.21 9.58
C LEU A 31 13.79 -20.15 10.66
N ARG A 32 12.62 -20.08 11.31
CA ARG A 32 12.37 -19.17 12.43
C ARG A 32 13.39 -19.36 13.55
N GLU A 33 13.62 -20.60 13.95
CA GLU A 33 14.57 -20.92 15.02
C GLU A 33 16.02 -20.59 14.64
N GLU A 34 16.41 -20.85 13.40
CA GLU A 34 17.73 -20.49 12.89
C GLU A 34 17.94 -18.97 12.86
N MET A 35 16.94 -18.21 12.42
CA MET A 35 16.97 -16.74 12.44
C MET A 35 17.08 -16.21 13.88
N ARG A 36 16.35 -16.80 14.83
CA ARG A 36 16.46 -16.47 16.26
C ARG A 36 17.87 -16.72 16.81
N LYS A 37 18.48 -17.88 16.50
CA LYS A 37 19.85 -18.22 16.91
C LYS A 37 20.89 -17.25 16.37
N ARG A 38 20.67 -16.71 15.17
CA ARG A 38 21.54 -15.71 14.53
C ARG A 38 21.29 -14.28 15.01
N GLY A 39 20.37 -14.06 15.95
CA GLY A 39 20.04 -12.73 16.46
C GLY A 39 19.29 -11.85 15.46
N VAL A 40 18.60 -12.44 14.49
CA VAL A 40 17.74 -11.69 13.56
C VAL A 40 16.54 -11.12 14.32
N SER A 41 16.15 -9.89 13.99
CA SER A 41 15.05 -9.21 14.65
C SER A 41 13.69 -9.89 14.43
N GLU A 42 12.80 -9.76 15.41
CA GLU A 42 11.51 -10.47 15.45
C GLU A 42 10.62 -10.16 14.25
N GLY A 43 10.59 -8.91 13.80
CA GLY A 43 9.76 -8.50 12.67
C GLY A 43 10.06 -9.25 11.38
N LEU A 44 11.27 -9.80 11.23
CA LEU A 44 11.68 -10.56 10.05
C LEU A 44 11.37 -12.06 10.15
N TRP A 45 11.42 -12.66 11.36
CA TRP A 45 11.16 -14.10 11.51
C TRP A 45 9.76 -14.46 12.00
N ARG A 46 8.98 -13.51 12.57
CA ARG A 46 7.66 -13.79 13.15
C ARG A 46 6.65 -14.38 12.16
N HIS A 47 6.81 -14.08 10.87
CA HIS A 47 5.93 -14.53 9.80
C HIS A 47 6.19 -16.00 9.39
N TYR A 48 7.29 -16.61 9.83
CA TYR A 48 7.63 -18.03 9.61
C TYR A 48 6.79 -18.93 10.55
N THR A 49 5.50 -19.03 10.25
CA THR A 49 4.53 -19.83 11.00
C THR A 49 4.17 -21.12 10.25
N PRO A 50 4.01 -22.26 10.92
CA PRO A 50 3.73 -23.53 10.25
C PRO A 50 2.35 -23.57 9.58
N TYR A 51 1.39 -22.76 10.03
CA TYR A 51 0.03 -22.66 9.51
C TYR A 51 -0.25 -21.22 9.08
N PRO A 52 -1.22 -20.97 8.19
CA PRO A 52 -1.74 -19.63 7.95
C PRO A 52 -2.16 -18.97 9.28
N THR A 53 -1.38 -17.99 9.71
CA THR A 53 -1.54 -17.37 11.03
C THR A 53 -1.70 -15.87 10.87
N TRP A 54 -2.76 -15.31 11.47
CA TRP A 54 -2.93 -13.87 11.54
C TRP A 54 -1.77 -13.23 12.31
N THR A 55 -1.11 -12.25 11.70
CA THR A 55 -0.08 -11.46 12.35
C THR A 55 -0.54 -10.00 12.36
N PRO A 56 -0.75 -9.37 13.54
CA PRO A 56 -1.12 -7.97 13.61
C PRO A 56 -0.10 -7.07 12.87
N PRO A 57 -0.55 -6.27 11.89
CA PRO A 57 0.35 -5.43 11.13
C PRO A 57 0.81 -4.23 11.96
N PRO A 58 2.04 -3.72 11.75
CA PRO A 58 2.58 -2.66 12.59
C PRO A 58 1.74 -1.38 12.60
N PHE A 59 1.10 -1.04 11.46
CA PHE A 59 0.30 0.18 11.32
C PHE A 59 -0.87 0.28 12.32
N GLU A 60 -1.33 -0.83 12.92
CA GLU A 60 -2.36 -0.81 13.96
C GLU A 60 -1.90 -0.10 15.24
N ARG A 61 -0.59 0.07 15.42
CA ARG A 61 0.01 0.80 16.54
C ARG A 61 0.13 2.30 16.27
N ALA A 62 -0.31 2.78 15.10
CA ALA A 62 -0.25 4.20 14.79
C ALA A 62 -1.08 5.02 15.80
N PRO A 63 -0.62 6.21 16.21
CA PRO A 63 -1.38 7.10 17.08
C PRO A 63 -2.77 7.42 16.52
N GLN A 64 -3.70 7.78 17.40
CA GLN A 64 -5.10 8.03 17.02
C GLN A 64 -5.24 9.16 15.99
N GLU A 65 -4.32 10.13 15.93
CA GLU A 65 -4.38 11.18 14.91
C GLU A 65 -4.10 10.68 13.49
N TYR A 66 -3.51 9.49 13.31
CA TYR A 66 -3.37 8.81 12.02
C TYR A 66 -4.54 7.85 11.85
N ASP A 67 -5.70 8.42 11.55
CA ASP A 67 -6.98 7.72 11.56
C ASP A 67 -7.43 7.21 10.19
N LEU A 68 -6.69 7.52 9.12
CA LEU A 68 -7.02 7.12 7.76
C LEU A 68 -6.07 6.02 7.25
N TYR A 69 -6.61 5.02 6.57
CA TYR A 69 -5.83 4.05 5.81
C TYR A 69 -5.39 4.66 4.47
N LEU A 70 -4.12 4.50 4.10
CA LEU A 70 -3.67 4.82 2.74
C LEU A 70 -3.77 3.58 1.84
N MET A 71 -4.48 3.74 0.73
CA MET A 71 -4.48 2.79 -0.38
C MET A 71 -3.67 3.36 -1.54
N ASP A 72 -2.56 2.73 -1.88
CA ASP A 72 -1.90 2.98 -3.15
C ASP A 72 -2.50 2.09 -4.25
N PHE A 73 -2.63 2.63 -5.46
CA PHE A 73 -3.18 1.87 -6.58
C PHE A 73 -2.56 2.28 -7.91
N LYS A 74 -2.62 1.39 -8.88
CA LYS A 74 -2.12 1.64 -10.24
C LYS A 74 -3.28 1.99 -11.15
N ARG A 75 -3.07 3.02 -11.97
CA ARG A 75 -3.98 3.39 -13.06
C ARG A 75 -3.78 2.43 -14.23
N ILE A 76 -4.88 1.97 -14.82
CA ILE A 76 -4.85 1.00 -15.92
C ILE A 76 -4.21 1.58 -17.19
N GLU A 77 -4.29 2.90 -17.33
CA GLU A 77 -3.78 3.68 -18.45
C GLU A 77 -2.24 3.78 -18.45
N HIS A 78 -1.60 3.57 -17.30
CA HIS A 78 -0.17 3.77 -17.12
C HIS A 78 0.62 2.47 -16.96
N LYS A 79 1.77 2.40 -17.65
CA LYS A 79 2.75 1.30 -17.55
C LYS A 79 3.76 1.57 -16.43
N HIS A 80 3.28 1.60 -15.19
CA HIS A 80 4.05 2.15 -14.06
C HIS A 80 4.58 3.56 -14.43
N SER A 81 5.82 3.88 -14.08
CA SER A 81 6.44 5.17 -14.35
C SER A 81 6.87 5.35 -15.82
N ARG A 82 6.76 4.32 -16.67
CA ARG A 82 7.30 4.36 -18.05
C ARG A 82 6.42 5.10 -19.05
N SER A 83 5.24 5.51 -18.62
CA SER A 83 4.27 6.26 -19.42
C SER A 83 4.05 7.68 -18.91
N VAL A 84 4.79 8.13 -17.90
CA VAL A 84 4.60 9.48 -17.32
C VAL A 84 5.01 10.59 -18.29
N SER A 85 5.92 10.31 -19.22
CA SER A 85 6.34 11.23 -20.27
C SER A 85 5.38 11.30 -21.47
N ASN A 86 4.32 10.49 -21.50
CA ASN A 86 3.33 10.53 -22.57
C ASN A 86 2.32 11.65 -22.30
N ALA A 87 2.37 12.71 -23.11
CA ALA A 87 1.52 13.89 -22.96
C ALA A 87 0.01 13.56 -22.99
N LEU A 88 -0.42 12.67 -23.88
CA LEU A 88 -1.84 12.29 -24.00
C LEU A 88 -2.36 11.57 -22.75
N LEU A 89 -1.53 10.72 -22.14
CA LEU A 89 -1.90 10.06 -20.88
C LEU A 89 -1.90 11.03 -19.70
N GLN A 90 -1.02 12.04 -19.75
CA GLN A 90 -0.95 13.09 -18.75
C GLN A 90 -2.16 14.05 -18.78
N GLU A 91 -2.85 14.17 -19.92
CA GLU A 91 -4.11 14.91 -20.01
C GLU A 91 -5.24 14.25 -19.19
N LEU A 92 -5.22 12.91 -19.04
CA LEU A 92 -6.22 12.18 -18.26
C LEU A 92 -6.07 12.38 -16.75
N LEU A 93 -4.85 12.69 -16.28
CA LEU A 93 -4.53 12.90 -14.88
C LEU A 93 -3.48 14.02 -14.76
N PRO A 94 -3.87 15.29 -14.91
CA PRO A 94 -2.93 16.42 -14.98
C PRO A 94 -2.20 16.68 -13.66
N ALA A 95 -2.76 16.18 -12.55
CA ALA A 95 -2.15 16.17 -11.21
C ALA A 95 -2.49 14.84 -10.53
N ASN A 96 -1.77 14.48 -9.47
CA ASN A 96 -2.04 13.28 -8.67
C ASN A 96 -2.75 13.64 -7.35
N PRO A 97 -4.07 13.90 -7.35
CA PRO A 97 -4.80 14.30 -6.15
C PRO A 97 -4.91 13.14 -5.15
N LEU A 98 -4.99 13.47 -3.87
CA LEU A 98 -5.45 12.54 -2.86
C LEU A 98 -6.94 12.35 -2.99
N VAL A 99 -7.38 11.10 -3.20
CA VAL A 99 -8.79 10.75 -3.25
C VAL A 99 -9.28 10.47 -1.82
N MET A 100 -10.31 11.18 -1.38
CA MET A 100 -10.93 11.04 -0.06
C MET A 100 -12.45 10.84 -0.18
N ASN A 101 -13.06 10.11 0.75
CA ASN A 101 -14.51 10.04 0.80
C ASN A 101 -15.14 11.42 1.08
N THR A 102 -16.24 11.81 0.42
CA THR A 102 -16.87 13.14 0.61
C THR A 102 -17.30 13.40 2.05
N LYS A 103 -17.89 12.39 2.73
CA LYS A 103 -18.28 12.51 4.14
C LYS A 103 -17.05 12.74 5.02
N ALA A 104 -15.98 11.96 4.80
CA ALA A 104 -14.74 12.08 5.54
C ALA A 104 -14.05 13.44 5.36
N ALA A 105 -14.10 13.99 4.15
CA ALA A 105 -13.62 15.34 3.85
C ALA A 105 -14.43 16.40 4.58
N ARG A 106 -15.77 16.33 4.52
CA ARG A 106 -16.68 17.28 5.20
C ARG A 106 -16.48 17.28 6.71
N GLU A 107 -16.34 16.10 7.33
CA GLU A 107 -16.08 15.97 8.78
C GLU A 107 -14.74 16.60 9.20
N ARG A 108 -13.79 16.72 8.28
CA ARG A 108 -12.47 17.36 8.47
C ARG A 108 -12.44 18.82 8.01
N GLY A 109 -13.57 19.40 7.59
CA GLY A 109 -13.63 20.76 7.04
C GLY A 109 -12.88 20.94 5.72
N LEU A 110 -12.65 19.85 4.98
CA LEU A 110 -12.00 19.84 3.68
C LEU A 110 -13.04 19.84 2.56
N ARG A 111 -12.67 20.43 1.42
CA ARG A 111 -13.49 20.46 0.20
C ARG A 111 -12.70 19.96 -0.99
N ASP A 112 -13.42 19.54 -2.01
CA ASP A 112 -12.84 19.21 -3.32
C ASP A 112 -11.96 20.36 -3.82
N GLY A 113 -10.77 20.03 -4.33
CA GLY A 113 -9.78 20.98 -4.80
C GLY A 113 -8.94 21.67 -3.71
N ASP A 114 -9.22 21.47 -2.42
CA ASP A 114 -8.37 22.02 -1.35
C ASP A 114 -6.94 21.44 -1.43
N GLY A 115 -5.93 22.27 -1.20
CA GLY A 115 -4.57 21.80 -0.94
C GLY A 115 -4.51 21.12 0.44
N VAL A 116 -3.87 19.96 0.51
CA VAL A 116 -3.80 19.13 1.72
C VAL A 116 -2.38 18.60 1.96
N TRP A 117 -1.99 18.56 3.24
CA TRP A 117 -0.88 17.75 3.70
C TRP A 117 -1.35 16.33 4.01
N VAL A 118 -0.56 15.36 3.60
CA VAL A 118 -0.72 13.95 3.94
C VAL A 118 0.54 13.52 4.65
N GLU A 119 0.43 13.04 5.89
CA GLU A 119 1.57 12.56 6.67
C GLU A 119 1.32 11.13 7.13
N SER A 120 2.31 10.29 6.96
CA SER A 120 2.37 8.94 7.51
C SER A 120 3.32 8.88 8.69
N ILE A 121 3.20 7.78 9.45
CA ILE A 121 4.11 7.45 10.54
C ILE A 121 4.52 5.99 10.45
N ASP A 122 5.79 5.71 10.69
CA ASP A 122 6.24 4.40 11.11
C ASP A 122 6.03 4.26 12.63
N PRO A 123 5.09 3.42 13.09
CA PRO A 123 4.83 3.27 14.51
C PRO A 123 5.93 2.51 15.26
N LEU A 124 6.87 1.87 14.57
CA LEU A 124 7.99 1.17 15.19
C LEU A 124 9.20 2.10 15.42
N SER A 125 9.52 2.95 14.44
CA SER A 125 10.65 3.88 14.54
C SER A 125 10.25 5.31 14.96
N GLY A 126 8.98 5.67 14.81
CA GLY A 126 8.49 7.04 15.00
C GLY A 126 8.77 7.97 13.82
N GLU A 127 9.37 7.46 12.73
CA GLU A 127 9.66 8.25 11.54
C GLU A 127 8.35 8.80 10.92
N LYS A 128 8.35 10.10 10.60
CA LYS A 128 7.23 10.77 9.94
C LYS A 128 7.63 11.19 8.54
N ARG A 129 6.73 11.00 7.58
CA ARG A 129 6.94 11.38 6.18
C ARG A 129 5.70 12.08 5.67
N ARG A 130 5.87 13.14 4.88
CA ARG A 130 4.73 13.93 4.39
C ARG A 130 4.88 14.37 2.94
N VAL A 131 3.75 14.51 2.27
CA VAL A 131 3.62 15.09 0.93
C VAL A 131 2.47 16.10 0.91
N THR A 132 2.48 17.02 -0.04
CA THR A 132 1.38 17.95 -0.29
C THR A 132 0.75 17.66 -1.65
N THR A 133 -0.58 17.77 -1.74
CA THR A 133 -1.33 17.56 -2.98
C THR A 133 -2.70 18.26 -2.92
N THR A 134 -3.46 18.20 -4.01
CA THR A 134 -4.87 18.59 -4.03
C THR A 134 -5.78 17.45 -3.59
N LEU A 135 -6.92 17.77 -3.01
CA LEU A 135 -7.95 16.80 -2.64
C LEU A 135 -8.93 16.59 -3.79
N ALA A 136 -9.26 15.34 -4.06
CA ALA A 136 -10.42 14.95 -4.87
C ALA A 136 -11.37 14.12 -3.99
N THR A 137 -12.66 14.47 -3.99
CA THR A 137 -13.68 13.82 -3.18
C THR A 137 -14.49 12.81 -4.01
N THR A 138 -14.90 11.71 -3.38
CA THR A 138 -15.71 10.67 -4.02
C THR A 138 -16.54 9.91 -3.01
N GLU A 139 -17.57 9.18 -3.44
CA GLU A 139 -18.28 8.20 -2.59
C GLU A 139 -17.80 6.76 -2.79
N LEU A 140 -16.84 6.54 -3.70
CA LEU A 140 -16.39 5.20 -4.11
C LEU A 140 -15.34 4.57 -3.19
N ILE A 141 -14.88 5.28 -2.17
CA ILE A 141 -13.94 4.78 -1.18
C ILE A 141 -14.53 4.84 0.22
N ARG A 142 -14.08 3.93 1.09
CA ARG A 142 -14.55 3.84 2.48
C ARG A 142 -14.20 5.14 3.25
N PRO A 143 -15.07 5.64 4.15
CA PRO A 143 -14.82 6.91 4.85
C PRO A 143 -13.56 7.01 5.71
N ASP A 144 -12.98 5.89 6.12
CA ASP A 144 -11.74 5.83 6.89
C ASP A 144 -10.49 5.63 6.00
N THR A 145 -10.61 5.75 4.68
CA THR A 145 -9.57 5.43 3.72
C THR A 145 -9.35 6.60 2.77
N VAL A 146 -8.09 6.82 2.40
CA VAL A 146 -7.69 7.72 1.33
C VAL A 146 -6.87 6.96 0.30
N ALA A 147 -6.89 7.42 -0.95
CA ALA A 147 -6.17 6.76 -2.02
C ALA A 147 -5.28 7.74 -2.77
N LEU A 148 -4.08 7.28 -3.11
CA LEU A 148 -3.14 8.05 -3.93
C LEU A 148 -2.58 7.16 -5.03
N THR A 149 -2.51 7.70 -6.24
CA THR A 149 -2.08 6.89 -7.38
C THR A 149 -0.57 6.64 -7.32
N HIS A 150 -0.17 5.40 -7.61
CA HIS A 150 1.21 4.94 -7.68
C HIS A 150 1.81 5.16 -9.08
N HIS A 151 3.08 5.59 -9.14
CA HIS A 151 3.89 5.74 -10.35
C HIS A 151 3.46 6.76 -11.42
N VAL A 152 2.39 7.52 -11.22
CA VAL A 152 1.90 8.49 -12.21
C VAL A 152 2.42 9.91 -12.00
N SER A 153 3.06 10.15 -10.86
CA SER A 153 3.58 11.45 -10.44
C SER A 153 4.74 11.90 -11.35
N ARG A 154 4.64 13.14 -11.86
CA ARG A 154 5.81 13.86 -12.37
C ARG A 154 6.81 14.12 -11.24
N LEU A 155 8.01 14.57 -11.59
CA LEU A 155 9.03 14.93 -10.58
C LEU A 155 8.55 15.94 -9.53
N THR A 156 7.59 16.79 -9.89
CA THR A 156 6.99 17.82 -9.04
C THR A 156 5.76 17.35 -8.27
N ASP A 157 5.20 16.20 -8.62
CA ASP A 157 3.96 15.69 -8.05
C ASP A 157 4.24 14.86 -6.78
N PRO A 158 3.27 14.74 -5.86
CA PRO A 158 3.39 13.88 -4.69
C PRO A 158 3.66 12.44 -5.11
N ASN A 159 4.75 11.85 -4.62
CA ASN A 159 5.02 10.43 -4.79
C ASN A 159 4.50 9.66 -3.57
N VAL A 160 3.55 8.73 -3.79
CA VAL A 160 3.00 7.91 -2.70
C VAL A 160 4.07 7.08 -1.97
N ASN A 161 5.13 6.65 -2.66
CA ASN A 161 6.26 5.94 -2.03
C ASN A 161 7.01 6.81 -1.02
N SER A 162 6.92 8.14 -1.13
CA SER A 162 7.51 9.03 -0.13
C SER A 162 6.77 8.97 1.21
N LEU A 163 5.55 8.43 1.26
CA LEU A 163 4.78 8.22 2.49
C LEU A 163 5.02 6.83 3.09
N ILE A 164 5.41 5.82 2.32
CA ILE A 164 5.48 4.45 2.82
C ILE A 164 6.81 4.27 3.59
N PRO A 165 6.78 3.91 4.89
CA PRO A 165 7.99 3.67 5.65
C PRO A 165 8.78 2.46 5.13
N PHE A 166 10.09 2.57 5.26
CA PHE A 166 11.01 1.50 4.92
C PHE A 166 11.67 1.00 6.19
N GLY A 167 11.40 -0.25 6.59
CA GLY A 167 11.93 -0.78 7.83
C GLY A 167 11.36 -2.12 8.24
N GLU A 168 11.79 -2.59 9.40
CA GLU A 168 11.28 -3.80 10.04
C GLU A 168 9.74 -3.74 10.17
N GLY A 169 9.06 -4.88 9.99
CA GLY A 169 7.60 -4.95 10.05
C GLY A 169 6.87 -4.55 8.76
N PHE A 170 7.55 -3.90 7.81
CA PHE A 170 7.02 -3.61 6.46
C PHE A 170 7.51 -4.61 5.40
N TRP A 171 8.22 -5.66 5.80
CA TRP A 171 8.68 -6.72 4.91
C TRP A 171 7.92 -8.01 5.11
N ASP A 172 7.62 -8.69 4.01
CA ASP A 172 7.10 -10.04 4.00
C ASP A 172 8.22 -11.08 3.91
N MET A 173 7.81 -12.34 4.06
CA MET A 173 8.65 -13.54 4.01
C MET A 173 9.42 -13.73 2.69
N GLY A 174 8.84 -13.24 1.59
CA GLY A 174 9.40 -13.29 0.24
C GLY A 174 10.23 -12.06 -0.12
N GLY A 175 10.45 -11.13 0.82
CA GLY A 175 11.13 -9.87 0.55
C GLY A 175 10.24 -8.84 -0.16
N GLY A 176 8.93 -9.06 -0.18
CA GLY A 176 7.94 -8.07 -0.59
C GLY A 176 7.81 -6.96 0.45
N TRP A 177 7.48 -5.76 -0.01
CA TRP A 177 7.30 -4.58 0.84
C TRP A 177 5.81 -4.24 0.95
N PHE A 178 5.33 -4.06 2.17
CA PHE A 178 3.94 -3.73 2.47
C PHE A 178 3.71 -2.22 2.40
N SER A 179 2.73 -1.79 1.60
CA SER A 179 2.30 -0.39 1.50
C SER A 179 1.16 -0.03 2.47
N HIS A 180 0.79 -0.93 3.38
CA HIS A 180 -0.29 -0.71 4.35
C HIS A 180 0.16 0.22 5.48
N ILE A 181 -0.27 1.47 5.41
CA ILE A 181 0.09 2.50 6.39
C ILE A 181 -1.14 3.31 6.82
N ARG A 182 -1.03 3.94 7.99
CA ARG A 182 -1.99 4.96 8.41
C ARG A 182 -1.44 6.35 8.14
N VAL A 183 -2.34 7.25 7.77
CA VAL A 183 -2.03 8.64 7.47
C VAL A 183 -2.97 9.56 8.23
N LYS A 184 -2.52 10.80 8.41
CA LYS A 184 -3.37 11.91 8.82
C LYS A 184 -3.38 12.96 7.71
N VAL A 185 -4.51 13.63 7.55
CA VAL A 185 -4.73 14.60 6.46
C VAL A 185 -5.29 15.89 7.02
N TRP A 186 -4.70 17.01 6.63
CA TRP A 186 -5.15 18.35 7.02
C TRP A 186 -4.93 19.37 5.91
N LYS A 187 -5.61 20.50 6.00
CA LYS A 187 -5.53 21.56 4.99
C LYS A 187 -4.12 22.16 4.95
N ALA A 188 -3.55 22.28 3.75
CA ALA A 188 -2.31 23.02 3.55
C ALA A 188 -2.60 24.52 3.59
N GLU A 189 -1.78 25.29 4.30
CA GLU A 189 -1.82 26.74 4.18
C GLU A 189 -1.51 27.13 2.72
N GLN A 190 -2.31 28.02 2.14
CA GLN A 190 -1.96 28.58 0.84
C GLN A 190 -0.59 29.26 0.99
N ALA A 191 0.40 28.80 0.23
CA ALA A 191 1.60 29.57 0.03
C ALA A 191 1.14 30.96 -0.46
N LYS A 192 1.39 32.00 0.34
CA LYS A 192 1.28 33.38 -0.14
C LYS A 192 2.08 33.43 -1.44
N GLY A 193 1.41 33.83 -2.52
CA GLY A 193 1.86 33.65 -3.90
C GLY A 193 3.34 33.90 -4.12
N ALA A 194 3.95 32.99 -4.90
CA ALA A 194 5.14 33.29 -5.67
C ALA A 194 4.72 33.87 -7.02
#